data_AF-S5VWP4-F1
#
_entry.id   AF-S5VWP4-F1
#
_cell.length_a   1.000
_cell.length_b   1.000
_cell.length_c   1.000
_cell.angle_alpha   90.00
_cell.angle_beta   90.00
_cell.angle_gamma   90.00
#
_symmetry.space_group_name_H-M   'P 1'
#
loop_
_entity.id
_entity.type
_entity.pdbx_description
1 polymer ?
#
loop_
_entity_poly.entity_id
_entity_poly.type
_entity_poly.pdbx_seq_one_letter_code
_entity_poly.pdbx_strand_id
1 'polypeptide(L)'
;MSALSPEAPVALGGIADHQRLQTSRIASVLGNHLDSSPLDYAVAHHLLEGAEHAARARDADRLAWYRRTTVRDLTHLSAGPHIVLSPCSADLLRSEISETAYYLIGPDTNPAPPEALGLVRAAIASATEHGFGTLLTQHAPVICLLNRRRLDETLHSWALTRLPGTVFTDYTAHPEVLARDLIHEAAHNWLNDALAAYDVSLPADVTFFSPWRGTPRPVYGFLHACWAFSLTVMYVRKARRSATGGVVPFLDAHLRQQAIQFAATAECLDQALAYVPANEIRERIGRAVGKVVGPP
;
A
#
# COMPACT_ATOMS: atom_id res chain seq x y z
N MET A 1 12.02 29.21 1.03
CA MET A 1 11.11 28.42 0.18
C MET A 1 10.52 27.32 1.04
N SER A 2 9.22 27.37 1.33
CA SER A 2 8.56 26.45 2.28
C SER A 2 8.62 25.02 1.75
N ALA A 3 9.25 24.11 2.50
CA ALA A 3 9.25 22.70 2.20
C ALA A 3 7.83 22.16 2.43
N LEU A 4 7.02 22.11 1.37
CA LEU A 4 5.67 21.55 1.43
C LEU A 4 5.73 20.12 1.97
N SER A 5 4.91 19.87 3.01
CA SER A 5 4.70 18.58 3.67
C SER A 5 4.49 17.44 2.64
N PRO A 6 4.98 16.21 2.89
CA PRO A 6 4.65 15.04 2.08
C PRO A 6 3.16 14.69 2.03
N GLU A 7 2.31 15.39 2.78
CA GLU A 7 0.86 15.34 2.59
C GLU A 7 0.41 15.95 1.25
N ALA A 8 1.09 17.00 0.78
CA ALA A 8 0.78 17.67 -0.49
C ALA A 8 0.89 16.75 -1.74
N PRO A 9 1.89 15.84 -1.89
CA PRO A 9 1.95 14.94 -3.03
C PRO A 9 0.85 13.86 -3.03
N VAL A 10 0.23 13.54 -1.88
CA VAL A 10 -0.72 12.42 -1.76
C VAL A 10 -2.18 12.86 -1.84
N ALA A 11 -2.51 14.10 -1.48
CA ALA A 11 -3.86 14.61 -1.66
C ALA A 11 -4.21 14.72 -3.15
N LEU A 12 -5.21 13.98 -3.65
CA LEU A 12 -5.72 14.06 -5.01
C LEU A 12 -7.26 14.01 -4.98
N GLY A 13 -7.91 15.01 -5.59
CA GLY A 13 -9.37 15.02 -5.73
C GLY A 13 -9.84 13.82 -6.54
N GLY A 14 -11.01 13.28 -6.23
CA GLY A 14 -11.62 12.15 -6.96
C GLY A 14 -11.34 10.76 -6.39
N ILE A 15 -10.19 10.52 -5.74
CA ILE A 15 -9.89 9.23 -5.10
C ILE A 15 -10.95 8.89 -4.05
N ALA A 16 -11.22 9.82 -3.13
CA ALA A 16 -12.21 9.59 -2.09
C ALA A 16 -13.60 9.31 -2.68
N ASP A 17 -13.97 9.97 -3.77
CA ASP A 17 -15.26 9.77 -4.44
C ASP A 17 -15.33 8.39 -5.11
N HIS A 18 -14.24 7.98 -5.75
CA HIS A 18 -14.07 6.63 -6.30
C HIS A 18 -14.22 5.57 -5.21
N GLN A 19 -13.50 5.71 -4.08
CA GLN A 19 -13.59 4.79 -2.94
C GLN A 19 -15.02 4.70 -2.41
N ARG A 20 -15.70 5.84 -2.18
CA ARG A 20 -17.10 5.85 -1.72
C ARG A 20 -18.05 5.16 -2.69
N LEU A 21 -17.89 5.39 -3.99
CA LEU A 21 -18.71 4.75 -5.03
C LEU A 21 -18.51 3.24 -5.04
N GLN A 22 -17.27 2.77 -4.94
CA GLN A 22 -16.97 1.33 -4.90
C GLN A 22 -17.51 0.68 -3.63
N THR A 23 -17.28 1.28 -2.46
CA THR A 23 -17.84 0.79 -1.19
C THR A 23 -19.37 0.65 -1.27
N SER A 24 -20.06 1.64 -1.83
CA SER A 24 -21.51 1.61 -2.00
C SER A 24 -21.97 0.48 -2.94
N ARG A 25 -21.27 0.27 -4.07
CA ARG A 25 -21.58 -0.83 -5.00
C ARG A 25 -21.39 -2.19 -4.33
N ILE A 26 -20.30 -2.38 -3.60
CA ILE A 26 -20.03 -3.63 -2.89
C ILE A 26 -21.08 -3.87 -1.80
N ALA A 27 -21.38 -2.86 -0.99
CA ALA A 27 -22.41 -2.93 0.04
C ALA A 27 -23.77 -3.34 -0.57
N SER A 28 -24.14 -2.76 -1.72
CA SER A 28 -25.35 -3.14 -2.45
C SER A 28 -25.34 -4.60 -2.92
N VAL A 29 -24.21 -5.13 -3.41
CA VAL A 29 -24.08 -6.53 -3.84
C VAL A 29 -24.21 -7.49 -2.66
N LEU A 30 -23.63 -7.13 -1.52
CA LEU A 30 -23.69 -7.94 -0.31
C LEU A 30 -25.04 -7.85 0.41
N GLY A 31 -25.83 -6.81 0.14
CA GLY A 31 -27.03 -6.48 0.92
C GLY A 31 -26.68 -5.96 2.31
N ASN A 32 -25.56 -5.23 2.41
CA ASN A 32 -24.98 -4.70 3.63
C ASN A 32 -25.01 -3.15 3.62
N HIS A 33 -24.76 -2.53 4.77
CA HIS A 33 -24.57 -1.09 4.92
C HIS A 33 -23.18 -0.83 5.49
N LEU A 34 -22.28 -0.38 4.62
CA LEU A 34 -20.94 0.09 5.00
C LEU A 34 -20.90 1.61 4.93
N ASP A 35 -20.14 2.22 5.83
CA ASP A 35 -19.87 3.65 5.78
C ASP A 35 -18.90 3.95 4.64
N SER A 36 -18.36 5.17 4.59
CA SER A 36 -17.64 5.66 3.42
C SER A 36 -16.19 6.05 3.71
N SER A 37 -15.60 5.50 4.77
CA SER A 37 -14.20 5.77 5.14
C SER A 37 -13.23 4.93 4.29
N PRO A 38 -11.93 5.27 4.26
CA PRO A 38 -10.92 4.42 3.64
C PRO A 38 -10.88 3.00 4.23
N LEU A 39 -11.14 2.85 5.53
CA LEU A 39 -11.21 1.54 6.17
C LEU A 39 -12.44 0.76 5.71
N ASP A 40 -13.60 1.41 5.59
CA ASP A 40 -14.80 0.78 5.01
C ASP A 40 -14.54 0.32 3.58
N TYR A 41 -13.81 1.11 2.79
CA TYR A 41 -13.42 0.75 1.43
C TYR A 41 -12.58 -0.54 1.39
N ALA A 42 -11.49 -0.61 2.17
CA ALA A 42 -10.67 -1.82 2.21
C ALA A 42 -11.44 -3.03 2.76
N VAL A 43 -12.22 -2.85 3.82
CA VAL A 43 -13.05 -3.92 4.41
C VAL A 43 -14.12 -4.40 3.43
N ALA A 44 -14.77 -3.51 2.67
CA ALA A 44 -15.74 -3.89 1.66
C ALA A 44 -15.15 -4.90 0.66
N HIS A 45 -13.92 -4.66 0.19
CA HIS A 45 -13.23 -5.57 -0.71
C HIS A 45 -12.90 -6.93 -0.07
N HIS A 46 -12.49 -6.94 1.21
CA HIS A 46 -12.33 -8.19 1.95
C HIS A 46 -13.64 -8.96 2.08
N LEU A 47 -14.75 -8.28 2.38
CA LEU A 47 -16.07 -8.91 2.53
C LEU A 47 -16.61 -9.43 1.20
N LEU A 48 -16.41 -8.71 0.10
CA LEU A 48 -16.82 -9.15 -1.23
C LEU A 48 -16.08 -10.42 -1.65
N GLU A 49 -14.75 -10.39 -1.57
CA GLU A 49 -13.92 -11.54 -1.95
C GLU A 49 -14.25 -12.74 -1.06
N GLY A 50 -14.37 -12.53 0.25
CA GLY A 50 -14.75 -13.58 1.19
C GLY A 50 -16.14 -14.18 0.92
N ALA A 51 -17.12 -13.33 0.61
CA ALA A 51 -18.46 -13.77 0.22
C ALA A 51 -18.43 -14.60 -1.07
N GLU A 52 -17.63 -14.20 -2.06
CA GLU A 52 -17.47 -14.97 -3.30
C GLU A 52 -16.87 -16.36 -3.02
N HIS A 53 -15.80 -16.44 -2.23
CA HIS A 53 -15.20 -17.72 -1.83
C HIS A 53 -16.21 -18.61 -1.09
N ALA A 54 -16.92 -18.06 -0.11
CA ALA A 54 -17.95 -18.79 0.63
C ALA A 54 -19.08 -19.30 -0.28
N ALA A 55 -19.54 -18.47 -1.23
CA ALA A 55 -20.56 -18.86 -2.19
C ALA A 55 -20.08 -20.00 -3.12
N ARG A 56 -18.85 -19.91 -3.64
CA ARG A 56 -18.24 -20.98 -4.47
C ARG A 56 -18.11 -22.29 -3.71
N ALA A 57 -17.75 -22.21 -2.43
CA ALA A 57 -17.65 -23.37 -1.52
C ALA A 57 -19.00 -23.88 -1.01
N ARG A 58 -20.12 -23.19 -1.31
CA ARG A 58 -21.47 -23.46 -0.77
C ARG A 58 -21.53 -23.41 0.76
N ASP A 59 -20.71 -22.56 1.37
CA ASP A 59 -20.70 -22.31 2.82
C ASP A 59 -21.68 -21.18 3.16
N ALA A 60 -22.91 -21.56 3.51
CA ALA A 60 -24.01 -20.62 3.77
C ALA A 60 -23.77 -19.76 5.02
N ASP A 61 -23.16 -20.33 6.06
CA ASP A 61 -22.94 -19.64 7.34
C ASP A 61 -21.88 -18.55 7.18
N ARG A 62 -20.78 -18.87 6.50
CA ARG A 62 -19.69 -17.92 6.23
C ARG A 62 -20.13 -16.83 5.25
N LEU A 63 -20.91 -17.19 4.22
CA LEU A 63 -21.53 -16.21 3.33
C LEU A 63 -22.44 -15.25 4.10
N ALA A 64 -23.26 -15.77 5.01
CA ALA A 64 -24.15 -14.95 5.82
C ALA A 64 -23.39 -14.05 6.81
N TRP A 65 -22.23 -14.49 7.31
CA TRP A 65 -21.32 -13.65 8.08
C TRP A 65 -20.82 -12.46 7.23
N TYR A 66 -20.24 -12.72 6.05
CA TYR A 66 -19.72 -11.67 5.17
C TYR A 66 -20.77 -10.61 4.78
N ARG A 67 -22.03 -11.02 4.60
CA ARG A 67 -23.14 -10.12 4.28
C ARG A 67 -23.57 -9.21 5.43
N ARG A 68 -23.32 -9.60 6.68
CA ARG A 68 -23.77 -8.87 7.88
C ARG A 68 -22.65 -8.09 8.57
N THR A 69 -21.40 -8.53 8.41
CA THR A 69 -20.24 -7.92 9.06
C THR A 69 -20.01 -6.50 8.55
N THR A 70 -19.75 -5.58 9.47
CA THR A 70 -19.34 -4.20 9.21
C THR A 70 -17.99 -3.92 9.89
N VAL A 71 -17.40 -2.75 9.61
CA VAL A 71 -16.17 -2.32 10.32
C VAL A 71 -16.35 -2.28 11.84
N ARG A 72 -17.56 -2.01 12.34
CA ARG A 72 -17.85 -1.96 13.79
C ARG A 72 -17.64 -3.31 14.46
N ASP A 73 -17.96 -4.40 13.77
CA ASP A 73 -17.78 -5.77 14.25
C ASP A 73 -16.29 -6.17 14.31
N LEU A 74 -15.44 -5.47 13.54
CA LEU A 74 -14.01 -5.72 13.40
C LEU A 74 -13.14 -4.82 14.30
N THR A 75 -13.75 -4.04 15.19
CA THR A 75 -13.05 -3.12 16.10
C THR A 75 -12.01 -3.80 17.00
N HIS A 76 -12.23 -5.07 17.33
CA HIS A 76 -11.30 -5.89 18.11
C HIS A 76 -9.96 -6.17 17.37
N LEU A 77 -9.91 -5.97 16.05
CA LEU A 77 -8.69 -6.10 15.23
C LEU A 77 -7.94 -4.77 15.04
N SER A 78 -8.47 -3.68 15.61
CA SER A 78 -8.03 -2.33 15.26
C SER A 78 -6.83 -1.84 16.09
N ALA A 79 -5.92 -1.12 15.42
CA ALA A 79 -4.86 -0.32 16.01
C ALA A 79 -5.00 1.14 15.54
N GLY A 80 -5.80 1.94 16.26
CA GLY A 80 -6.15 3.28 15.82
C GLY A 80 -7.09 3.21 14.61
N PRO A 81 -6.83 3.94 13.51
CA PRO A 81 -7.67 3.88 12.30
C PRO A 81 -7.37 2.68 11.38
N HIS A 82 -6.51 1.76 11.80
CA HIS A 82 -6.09 0.62 10.99
C HIS A 82 -6.60 -0.71 11.56
N ILE A 83 -6.87 -1.69 10.71
CA ILE A 83 -6.95 -3.11 11.08
C ILE A 83 -5.57 -3.73 10.93
N VAL A 84 -5.13 -4.51 11.92
CA VAL A 84 -3.84 -5.21 11.90
C VAL A 84 -4.04 -6.70 11.99
N LEU A 85 -3.54 -7.41 10.98
CA LEU A 85 -3.65 -8.84 10.81
C LEU A 85 -2.26 -9.45 10.93
N SER A 86 -2.18 -10.67 11.48
CA SER A 86 -0.95 -11.46 11.54
C SER A 86 -1.29 -12.94 11.35
N PRO A 87 -1.72 -13.34 10.13
CA PRO A 87 -2.13 -14.70 9.86
C PRO A 87 -0.94 -15.66 9.84
N CYS A 88 -1.19 -16.95 10.06
CA CYS A 88 -0.19 -17.97 9.77
C CYS A 88 -0.06 -18.14 8.25
N SER A 89 1.13 -18.58 7.79
CA SER A 89 1.36 -18.80 6.36
C SER A 89 0.41 -19.84 5.73
N ALA A 90 -0.08 -20.77 6.54
CA ALA A 90 -1.08 -21.77 6.14
C ALA A 90 -2.48 -21.17 5.86
N ASP A 91 -2.77 -19.99 6.40
CA ASP A 91 -4.06 -19.32 6.22
C ASP A 91 -4.07 -18.41 4.98
N LEU A 92 -2.92 -18.26 4.30
CA LEU A 92 -2.82 -17.46 3.10
C LEU A 92 -3.46 -18.20 1.91
N LEU A 93 -4.42 -17.54 1.29
CA LEU A 93 -5.06 -17.97 0.06
C LEU A 93 -4.18 -17.68 -1.15
N ARG A 94 -4.36 -18.48 -2.21
CA ARG A 94 -3.83 -18.20 -3.54
C ARG A 94 -4.97 -18.27 -4.53
N SER A 95 -4.96 -17.38 -5.52
CA SER A 95 -5.95 -17.43 -6.60
C SER A 95 -5.38 -18.18 -7.80
N GLU A 96 -6.24 -18.86 -8.56
CA GLU A 96 -5.83 -19.57 -9.78
C GLU A 96 -5.14 -18.67 -10.81
N ILE A 97 -5.38 -17.35 -10.74
CA ILE A 97 -4.86 -16.35 -11.69
C ILE A 97 -3.67 -15.55 -11.14
N SER A 98 -3.25 -15.78 -9.89
CA SER A 98 -2.11 -15.07 -9.30
C SER A 98 -1.46 -15.91 -8.21
N GLU A 99 -0.15 -16.12 -8.35
CA GLU A 99 0.72 -16.78 -7.36
C GLU A 99 0.92 -15.94 -6.09
N THR A 100 0.57 -14.66 -6.11
CA THR A 100 0.69 -13.80 -4.94
C THR A 100 -0.35 -14.17 -3.90
N ALA A 101 0.12 -14.64 -2.75
CA ALA A 101 -0.74 -15.06 -1.66
C ALA A 101 -1.41 -13.85 -0.99
N TYR A 102 -2.58 -14.06 -0.41
CA TYR A 102 -3.33 -13.02 0.30
C TYR A 102 -4.13 -13.60 1.46
N TYR A 103 -4.59 -12.73 2.34
CA TYR A 103 -5.41 -13.11 3.48
C TYR A 103 -6.73 -12.34 3.44
N LEU A 104 -7.81 -12.99 3.84
CA LEU A 104 -9.12 -12.37 3.98
C LEU A 104 -9.51 -12.31 5.45
N ILE A 105 -10.03 -11.17 5.86
CA ILE A 105 -10.71 -11.06 7.15
C ILE A 105 -11.91 -12.01 7.11
N GLY A 106 -12.09 -12.79 8.17
CA GLY A 106 -13.15 -13.77 8.32
C GLY A 106 -13.61 -13.88 9.77
N PRO A 107 -14.63 -14.73 10.05
CA PRO A 107 -15.14 -14.93 11.40
C PRO A 107 -14.07 -15.46 12.37
N ASP A 108 -13.07 -16.16 11.84
CA ASP A 108 -12.00 -16.80 12.61
C ASP A 108 -10.73 -15.93 12.69
N THR A 109 -10.77 -14.69 12.17
CA THR A 109 -9.62 -13.79 12.20
C THR A 109 -9.35 -13.35 13.62
N ASN A 110 -8.17 -13.71 14.13
CA ASN A 110 -7.72 -13.31 15.45
C ASN A 110 -6.99 -11.95 15.41
N PRO A 111 -7.04 -11.15 16.49
CA PRO A 111 -6.21 -9.97 16.63
C PRO A 111 -4.72 -10.31 16.50
N ALA A 112 -3.95 -9.40 15.89
CA ALA A 112 -2.50 -9.52 15.88
C ALA A 112 -1.93 -9.54 17.32
N PRO A 113 -0.83 -10.27 17.58
CA PRO A 113 -0.20 -10.31 18.90
C PRO A 113 0.19 -8.92 19.41
N PRO A 114 0.22 -8.67 20.74
CA PRO A 114 0.55 -7.36 21.30
C PRO A 114 1.89 -6.77 20.83
N GLU A 115 2.91 -7.61 20.61
CA GLU A 115 4.22 -7.18 20.06
C GLU A 115 4.06 -6.64 18.63
N ALA A 116 3.31 -7.33 17.78
CA ALA A 116 3.03 -6.93 16.42
C ALA A 116 2.22 -5.61 16.36
N LEU A 117 1.20 -5.49 17.23
CA LEU A 117 0.42 -4.24 17.36
C LEU A 117 1.31 -3.08 17.83
N GLY A 118 2.20 -3.32 18.78
CA GLY A 118 3.16 -2.32 19.26
C GLY A 118 4.09 -1.83 18.16
N LEU A 119 4.63 -2.75 17.36
CA LEU A 119 5.47 -2.43 16.21
C LEU A 119 4.73 -1.61 15.15
N VAL A 120 3.52 -2.00 14.78
CA VAL A 120 2.72 -1.27 13.77
C VAL A 120 2.38 0.14 14.25
N ARG A 121 2.01 0.30 15.53
CA ARG A 121 1.79 1.63 16.12
C ARG A 121 3.04 2.50 16.05
N ALA A 122 4.21 1.94 16.37
CA ALA A 122 5.47 2.66 16.27
C ALA A 122 5.83 3.04 14.82
N ALA A 123 5.55 2.14 13.85
CA ALA A 123 5.78 2.41 12.43
C ALA A 123 4.85 3.51 11.90
N ILE A 124 3.56 3.47 12.24
CA ILE A 124 2.59 4.51 11.90
C ILE A 124 2.97 5.84 12.54
N ALA A 125 3.41 5.83 13.81
CA ALA A 125 3.88 7.04 14.49
C ALA A 125 5.09 7.64 13.76
N SER A 126 6.09 6.81 13.40
CA SER A 126 7.24 7.24 12.63
C SER A 126 6.84 7.80 11.26
N ALA A 127 5.96 7.12 10.51
CA ALA A 127 5.47 7.63 9.23
C ALA A 127 4.74 8.98 9.39
N THR A 128 3.91 9.11 10.43
CA THR A 128 3.14 10.33 10.73
C THR A 128 4.05 11.49 11.08
N GLU A 129 5.02 11.28 11.97
CA GLU A 129 6.05 12.28 12.33
C GLU A 129 6.76 12.84 11.10
N HIS A 130 6.99 11.98 10.10
CA HIS A 130 7.69 12.35 8.87
C HIS A 130 6.78 12.82 7.73
N GLY A 131 5.47 12.94 7.98
CA GLY A 131 4.46 13.51 7.08
C GLY A 131 3.78 12.53 6.12
N PHE A 132 3.77 11.24 6.46
CA PHE A 132 3.14 10.17 5.67
C PHE A 132 1.92 9.53 6.37
N GLY A 133 1.45 10.09 7.49
CA GLY A 133 0.31 9.56 8.23
C GLY A 133 -0.95 9.46 7.38
N THR A 134 -1.31 10.53 6.67
CA THR A 134 -2.47 10.58 5.77
C THR A 134 -2.40 9.53 4.66
N LEU A 135 -1.22 9.29 4.07
CA LEU A 135 -1.03 8.24 3.07
C LEU A 135 -1.40 6.87 3.65
N LEU A 136 -0.87 6.54 4.84
CA LEU A 136 -1.14 5.25 5.46
C LEU A 136 -2.60 5.12 5.87
N THR A 137 -3.20 6.13 6.49
CA THR A 137 -4.61 6.08 6.90
C THR A 137 -5.56 5.92 5.71
N GLN A 138 -5.23 6.49 4.55
CA GLN A 138 -6.08 6.45 3.36
C GLN A 138 -5.82 5.25 2.44
N HIS A 139 -4.59 4.72 2.40
CA HIS A 139 -4.16 3.72 1.41
C HIS A 139 -3.46 2.49 1.99
N ALA A 140 -3.33 2.41 3.32
CA ALA A 140 -3.01 1.18 4.06
C ALA A 140 -3.89 1.03 5.34
N PRO A 141 -5.22 1.20 5.27
CA PRO A 141 -6.10 0.98 6.42
C PRO A 141 -6.10 -0.48 6.91
N VAL A 142 -5.75 -1.47 6.08
CA VAL A 142 -5.57 -2.86 6.50
C VAL A 142 -4.11 -3.26 6.33
N ILE A 143 -3.47 -3.68 7.42
CA ILE A 143 -2.06 -4.07 7.45
C ILE A 143 -1.96 -5.54 7.83
N CYS A 144 -1.42 -6.36 6.94
CA CYS A 144 -1.21 -7.78 7.13
C CYS A 144 0.29 -8.06 7.30
N LEU A 145 0.70 -8.32 8.53
CA LEU A 145 2.06 -8.73 8.87
C LEU A 145 2.23 -10.22 8.61
N LEU A 146 3.22 -10.55 7.79
CA LEU A 146 3.53 -11.91 7.38
C LEU A 146 4.63 -12.49 8.27
N ASN A 147 5.84 -12.64 7.74
CA ASN A 147 6.93 -13.26 8.47
C ASN A 147 7.79 -12.21 9.17
N ARG A 148 8.17 -12.50 10.42
CA ARG A 148 9.26 -11.78 11.07
C ARG A 148 10.58 -12.16 10.41
N ARG A 149 11.36 -11.16 10.06
CA ARG A 149 12.67 -11.27 9.41
C ARG A 149 13.72 -10.48 10.20
N ARG A 150 14.97 -10.88 10.04
CA ARG A 150 16.13 -10.09 10.43
C ARG A 150 16.34 -8.95 9.43
N LEU A 151 17.07 -7.94 9.87
CA LEU A 151 17.34 -6.75 9.05
C LEU A 151 18.18 -7.04 7.79
N ASP A 152 18.99 -8.11 7.80
CA ASP A 152 19.83 -8.54 6.70
C ASP A 152 19.17 -9.56 5.77
N GLU A 153 17.96 -10.03 6.11
CA GLU A 153 17.17 -10.90 5.25
C GLU A 153 16.38 -10.09 4.22
N THR A 154 16.03 -10.74 3.11
CA THR A 154 15.14 -10.13 2.12
C THR A 154 13.73 -9.98 2.70
N LEU A 155 13.18 -8.77 2.59
CA LEU A 155 11.80 -8.47 2.96
C LEU A 155 10.93 -8.52 1.71
N HIS A 156 9.76 -9.13 1.86
CA HIS A 156 8.74 -9.17 0.82
C HIS A 156 7.52 -8.37 1.25
N SER A 157 7.06 -7.50 0.37
CA SER A 157 5.83 -6.74 0.53
C SER A 157 5.06 -6.71 -0.79
N TRP A 158 3.74 -6.56 -0.71
CA TRP A 158 2.89 -6.36 -1.87
C TRP A 158 1.54 -5.74 -1.48
N ALA A 159 0.95 -5.07 -2.47
CA ALA A 159 -0.46 -4.68 -2.51
C ALA A 159 -1.14 -5.34 -3.72
N LEU A 160 -2.45 -5.58 -3.61
CA LEU A 160 -3.25 -6.24 -4.65
C LEU A 160 -4.40 -5.35 -5.07
N THR A 161 -4.61 -5.19 -6.38
CA THR A 161 -5.76 -4.43 -6.92
C THR A 161 -7.11 -5.02 -6.52
N ARG A 162 -7.17 -6.32 -6.20
CA ARG A 162 -8.37 -6.99 -5.69
C ARG A 162 -8.68 -6.65 -4.23
N LEU A 163 -7.65 -6.33 -3.45
CA LEU A 163 -7.75 -5.94 -2.04
C LEU A 163 -7.12 -4.54 -1.85
N PRO A 164 -7.69 -3.51 -2.48
CA PRO A 164 -7.18 -2.15 -2.38
C PRO A 164 -7.25 -1.65 -0.93
N GLY A 165 -6.26 -0.87 -0.53
CA GLY A 165 -6.10 -0.41 0.85
C GLY A 165 -5.52 -1.46 1.80
N THR A 166 -5.20 -2.67 1.31
CA THR A 166 -4.54 -3.71 2.08
C THR A 166 -3.05 -3.80 1.72
N VAL A 167 -2.20 -3.84 2.74
CA VAL A 167 -0.75 -4.03 2.62
C VAL A 167 -0.35 -5.36 3.23
N PHE A 168 0.36 -6.18 2.46
CA PHE A 168 0.98 -7.41 2.94
C PHE A 168 2.49 -7.18 3.05
N THR A 169 3.09 -7.47 4.20
CA THR A 169 4.52 -7.24 4.39
C THR A 169 5.14 -8.19 5.41
N ASP A 170 6.30 -8.76 5.05
CA ASP A 170 7.27 -9.22 6.03
C ASP A 170 7.72 -8.01 6.89
N TYR A 171 8.22 -8.27 8.09
CA TYR A 171 8.57 -7.20 9.03
C TYR A 171 9.81 -7.51 9.85
N THR A 172 10.51 -6.47 10.28
CA THR A 172 11.62 -6.57 11.24
C THR A 172 11.21 -5.99 12.59
N ALA A 173 12.09 -6.05 13.58
CA ALA A 173 11.86 -5.36 14.86
C ALA A 173 12.00 -3.82 14.77
N HIS A 174 12.33 -3.26 13.61
CA HIS A 174 12.61 -1.83 13.42
C HIS A 174 11.41 -1.09 12.81
N PRO A 175 10.75 -0.19 13.57
CA PRO A 175 9.57 0.54 13.10
C PRO A 175 9.81 1.35 11.83
N GLU A 176 11.02 1.89 11.65
CA GLU A 176 11.38 2.71 10.47
C GLU A 176 11.40 1.88 9.18
N VAL A 177 11.81 0.61 9.30
CA VAL A 177 11.83 -0.32 8.17
C VAL A 177 10.40 -0.70 7.78
N LEU A 178 9.57 -1.02 8.78
CA LEU A 178 8.15 -1.29 8.53
C LEU A 178 7.44 -0.08 7.95
N ALA A 179 7.67 1.13 8.48
CA ALA A 179 7.07 2.35 7.97
C ALA A 179 7.43 2.61 6.50
N ARG A 180 8.70 2.37 6.11
CA ARG A 180 9.13 2.45 4.71
C ARG A 180 8.33 1.49 3.82
N ASP A 181 8.15 0.24 4.25
CA ASP A 181 7.45 -0.78 3.46
C ASP A 181 5.95 -0.52 3.38
N LEU A 182 5.34 -0.07 4.47
CA LEU A 182 3.95 0.40 4.47
C LEU A 182 3.76 1.59 3.51
N ILE A 183 4.68 2.55 3.50
CA ILE A 183 4.63 3.69 2.57
C ILE A 183 4.75 3.22 1.12
N HIS A 184 5.61 2.23 0.85
CA HIS A 184 5.79 1.67 -0.49
C HIS A 184 4.49 1.08 -1.02
N GLU A 185 3.87 0.17 -0.25
CA GLU A 185 2.65 -0.51 -0.69
C GLU A 185 1.43 0.42 -0.66
N ALA A 186 1.35 1.33 0.30
CA ALA A 186 0.33 2.39 0.30
C ALA A 186 0.44 3.29 -0.95
N ALA A 187 1.67 3.55 -1.44
CA ALA A 187 1.87 4.31 -2.67
C ALA A 187 1.34 3.55 -3.89
N HIS A 188 1.46 2.21 -3.92
CA HIS A 188 0.85 1.40 -4.97
C HIS A 188 -0.68 1.45 -4.90
N ASN A 189 -1.28 1.31 -3.71
CA ASN A 189 -2.73 1.47 -3.53
C ASN A 189 -3.21 2.86 -3.97
N TRP A 190 -2.49 3.92 -3.58
CA TRP A 190 -2.77 5.28 -4.02
C TRP A 190 -2.79 5.42 -5.54
N LEU A 191 -1.77 4.89 -6.23
CA LEU A 191 -1.68 5.05 -7.69
C LEU A 191 -2.74 4.23 -8.42
N ASN A 192 -3.09 3.04 -7.92
CA ASN A 192 -4.23 2.27 -8.44
C ASN A 192 -5.53 3.06 -8.35
N ASP A 193 -5.84 3.60 -7.17
CA ASP A 193 -7.06 4.38 -6.95
C ASP A 193 -7.05 5.66 -7.78
N ALA A 194 -5.91 6.32 -7.92
CA ALA A 194 -5.75 7.51 -8.74
C ALA A 194 -6.02 7.22 -10.22
N LEU A 195 -5.41 6.17 -10.79
CA LEU A 195 -5.62 5.80 -12.18
C LEU A 195 -7.09 5.42 -12.42
N ALA A 196 -7.72 4.69 -11.50
CA ALA A 196 -9.12 4.30 -11.60
C ALA A 196 -10.08 5.49 -11.45
N ALA A 197 -9.80 6.44 -10.55
CA ALA A 197 -10.61 7.63 -10.35
C ALA A 197 -10.62 8.58 -11.55
N TYR A 198 -9.53 8.59 -12.33
CA TYR A 198 -9.37 9.43 -13.53
C TYR A 198 -9.55 8.65 -14.85
N ASP A 199 -10.04 7.40 -14.77
CA ASP A 199 -10.25 6.52 -15.92
C ASP A 199 -9.01 6.41 -16.84
N VAL A 200 -7.83 6.32 -16.24
CA VAL A 200 -6.56 6.25 -16.96
C VAL A 200 -6.23 4.79 -17.28
N SER A 201 -6.21 4.48 -18.57
CA SER A 201 -5.66 3.23 -19.10
C SER A 201 -4.27 3.46 -19.68
N LEU A 202 -3.31 2.62 -19.30
CA LEU A 202 -1.93 2.68 -19.76
C LEU A 202 -1.64 1.53 -20.74
N PRO A 203 -0.86 1.76 -21.80
CA PRO A 203 -0.53 0.71 -22.76
C PRO A 203 0.29 -0.41 -22.09
N ALA A 204 -0.09 -1.65 -22.36
CA ALA A 204 0.56 -2.84 -21.80
C ALA A 204 1.78 -3.30 -22.62
N ASP A 205 1.84 -2.93 -23.90
CA ASP A 205 2.86 -3.29 -24.88
C ASP A 205 4.04 -2.31 -24.91
N VAL A 206 3.86 -1.09 -24.41
CA VAL A 206 4.94 -0.12 -24.26
C VAL A 206 5.70 -0.39 -22.96
N THR A 207 7.00 -0.63 -23.07
CA THR A 207 7.86 -0.97 -21.93
C THR A 207 9.02 0.00 -21.75
N PHE A 208 9.38 0.23 -20.48
CA PHE A 208 10.57 0.97 -20.06
C PHE A 208 11.45 0.07 -19.18
N PHE A 209 12.77 0.26 -19.24
CA PHE A 209 13.68 -0.48 -18.36
C PHE A 209 13.48 -0.05 -16.89
N SER A 210 13.22 -1.01 -16.00
CA SER A 210 13.04 -0.76 -14.58
C SER A 210 14.29 -1.17 -13.79
N PRO A 211 15.10 -0.22 -13.30
CA PRO A 211 16.34 -0.53 -12.57
C PRO A 211 16.10 -1.24 -11.22
N TRP A 212 14.87 -1.20 -10.69
CA TRP A 212 14.46 -1.96 -9.50
C TRP A 212 14.27 -3.45 -9.75
N ARG A 213 14.01 -3.85 -11.00
CA ARG A 213 13.81 -5.25 -11.40
C ARG A 213 14.89 -5.77 -12.34
N GLY A 214 15.69 -4.88 -12.91
CA GLY A 214 16.71 -5.23 -13.90
C GLY A 214 16.14 -5.68 -15.25
N THR A 215 14.88 -5.36 -15.54
CA THR A 215 14.16 -5.84 -16.74
C THR A 215 13.21 -4.77 -17.30
N PRO A 216 12.84 -4.85 -18.59
CA PRO A 216 11.74 -4.06 -19.15
C PRO A 216 10.42 -4.33 -18.44
N ARG A 217 9.65 -3.27 -18.19
CA ARG A 217 8.35 -3.30 -17.52
C ARG A 217 7.36 -2.43 -18.31
N PRO A 218 6.08 -2.83 -18.41
CA PRO A 218 5.05 -1.96 -18.96
C PRO A 218 5.02 -0.59 -18.28
N VAL A 219 4.50 0.44 -18.97
CA VAL A 219 4.39 1.81 -18.46
C VAL A 219 3.82 1.84 -17.04
N TYR A 220 2.73 1.10 -16.83
CA TYR A 220 2.11 0.91 -15.52
C TYR A 220 3.12 0.48 -14.45
N GLY A 221 3.85 -0.62 -14.69
CA GLY A 221 4.81 -1.17 -13.73
C GLY A 221 6.02 -0.27 -13.49
N PHE A 222 6.43 0.52 -14.48
CA PHE A 222 7.52 1.49 -14.37
C PHE A 222 7.10 2.72 -13.55
N LEU A 223 5.94 3.31 -13.83
CA LEU A 223 5.42 4.46 -13.09
C LEU A 223 5.10 4.11 -11.63
N HIS A 224 4.59 2.90 -11.36
CA HIS A 224 4.42 2.39 -10.01
C HIS A 224 5.73 2.37 -9.22
N ALA A 225 6.82 1.89 -9.84
CA ALA A 225 8.12 1.88 -9.19
C ALA A 225 8.61 3.31 -8.93
N CYS A 226 8.56 4.19 -9.94
CA CYS A 226 8.96 5.59 -9.81
C CYS A 226 8.24 6.28 -8.65
N TRP A 227 6.92 6.11 -8.57
CA TRP A 227 6.09 6.70 -7.53
C TRP A 227 6.41 6.14 -6.13
N ALA A 228 6.28 4.82 -5.96
CA ALA A 228 6.45 4.19 -4.65
C ALA A 228 7.85 4.40 -4.09
N PHE A 229 8.89 4.17 -4.89
CA PHE A 229 10.26 4.36 -4.42
C PHE A 229 10.59 5.82 -4.11
N SER A 230 9.99 6.79 -4.82
CA SER A 230 10.21 8.21 -4.50
C SER A 230 9.71 8.54 -3.10
N LEU A 231 8.52 8.04 -2.73
CA LEU A 231 7.99 8.23 -1.38
C LEU A 231 8.85 7.54 -0.31
N THR A 232 9.36 6.34 -0.58
CA THR A 232 10.28 5.69 0.36
C THR A 232 11.57 6.49 0.57
N VAL A 233 12.17 7.06 -0.49
CA VAL A 233 13.38 7.89 -0.37
C VAL A 233 13.09 9.14 0.42
N MET A 234 11.97 9.81 0.15
CA MET A 234 11.55 11.01 0.89
C MET A 234 11.35 10.71 2.38
N TYR A 235 10.75 9.58 2.73
CA TYR A 235 10.60 9.14 4.11
C TYR A 235 11.95 8.81 4.74
N VAL A 236 12.74 7.93 4.11
CA VAL A 236 14.03 7.45 4.66
C VAL A 236 15.02 8.60 4.86
N ARG A 237 15.07 9.60 3.97
CA ARG A 237 15.92 10.80 4.16
C ARG A 237 15.60 11.55 5.46
N LYS A 238 14.34 11.55 5.89
CA LYS A 238 13.92 12.20 7.14
C LYS A 238 14.13 11.28 8.34
N ALA A 239 13.61 10.05 8.29
CA ALA A 239 13.73 9.07 9.37
C ALA A 239 15.19 8.76 9.72
N ARG A 240 16.08 8.76 8.72
CA ARG A 240 17.52 8.55 8.92
C ARG A 240 18.16 9.59 9.85
N ARG A 241 17.61 10.81 9.95
CA ARG A 241 18.16 11.91 10.79
C ARG A 241 17.96 11.64 12.28
N SER A 242 16.90 10.92 12.66
CA SER A 242 16.58 10.55 14.04
C SER A 242 16.90 9.08 14.36
N ALA A 243 17.11 8.23 13.35
CA ALA A 243 17.44 6.83 13.52
C ALA A 243 18.77 6.60 14.25
N THR A 244 18.81 5.58 15.10
CA THR A 244 20.00 5.16 15.87
C THR A 244 20.20 3.64 15.81
N GLY A 245 21.39 3.15 16.15
CA GLY A 245 21.68 1.73 16.22
C GLY A 245 21.74 1.01 14.86
N GLY A 246 21.40 -0.29 14.86
CA GLY A 246 21.60 -1.19 13.71
C GLY A 246 20.78 -0.87 12.46
N VAL A 247 19.73 -0.04 12.56
CA VAL A 247 18.90 0.36 11.40
C VAL A 247 19.58 1.39 10.51
N VAL A 248 20.54 2.15 11.06
CA VAL A 248 21.24 3.23 10.34
C VAL A 248 21.93 2.76 9.06
N PRO A 249 22.80 1.73 9.08
CA PRO A 249 23.46 1.25 7.87
C PRO A 249 22.48 0.75 6.81
N PHE A 250 21.35 0.17 7.23
CA PHE A 250 20.30 -0.31 6.34
C PHE A 250 19.61 0.83 5.59
N LEU A 251 19.23 1.90 6.31
CA LEU A 251 18.65 3.10 5.69
C LEU A 251 19.65 3.81 4.76
N ASP A 252 20.93 3.88 5.15
CA ASP A 252 21.98 4.46 4.30
C ASP A 252 22.20 3.62 3.02
N ALA A 253 22.16 2.29 3.13
CA ALA A 253 22.24 1.40 1.97
C ALA A 253 21.05 1.57 1.03
N HIS A 254 19.83 1.67 1.58
CA HIS A 254 18.62 1.97 0.80
C HIS A 254 18.78 3.27 0.01
N LEU A 255 19.20 4.37 0.66
CA LEU A 255 19.38 5.66 -0.01
C LEU A 255 20.42 5.61 -1.13
N ARG A 256 21.55 4.94 -0.92
CA ARG A 256 22.58 4.76 -1.95
C ARG A 256 22.06 3.95 -3.13
N GLN A 257 21.36 2.85 -2.88
CA GLN A 257 20.78 2.02 -3.92
C GLN A 257 19.74 2.79 -4.74
N GLN A 258 18.83 3.50 -4.07
CA GLN A 258 17.81 4.29 -4.75
C GLN A 258 18.40 5.43 -5.58
N ALA A 259 19.48 6.08 -5.11
CA ALA A 259 20.16 7.11 -5.90
C ALA A 259 20.66 6.58 -7.25
N ILE A 260 21.26 5.38 -7.26
CA ILE A 260 21.72 4.72 -8.50
C ILE A 260 20.52 4.40 -9.41
N GLN A 261 19.44 3.86 -8.85
CA GLN A 261 18.24 3.48 -9.61
C GLN A 261 17.52 4.71 -10.21
N PHE A 262 17.40 5.80 -9.46
CA PHE A 262 16.78 7.03 -9.94
C PHE A 262 17.62 7.73 -11.01
N ALA A 263 18.95 7.70 -10.91
CA ALA A 263 19.82 8.22 -11.96
C ALA A 263 19.57 7.49 -13.31
N ALA A 264 19.39 6.17 -13.28
CA ALA A 264 19.08 5.37 -14.47
C ALA A 264 17.63 5.56 -15.00
N THR A 265 16.73 6.13 -14.18
CA THR A 265 15.31 6.30 -14.53
C THR A 265 15.04 7.65 -15.19
N ALA A 266 15.86 8.66 -14.91
CA ALA A 266 15.61 10.05 -15.27
C ALA A 266 15.37 10.27 -16.78
N GLU A 267 16.09 9.54 -17.64
CA GLU A 267 16.00 9.68 -19.10
C GLU A 267 14.66 9.18 -19.68
N CYS A 268 14.03 8.22 -19.00
CA CYS A 268 12.80 7.57 -19.47
C CYS A 268 11.53 8.15 -18.82
N LEU A 269 11.67 8.94 -17.75
CA LEU A 269 10.54 9.40 -16.95
C LEU A 269 9.56 10.25 -17.78
N ASP A 270 10.06 11.25 -18.51
CA ASP A 270 9.21 12.17 -19.29
C ASP A 270 8.44 11.42 -20.38
N GLN A 271 9.08 10.43 -21.01
CA GLN A 271 8.44 9.57 -22.00
C GLN A 271 7.34 8.70 -21.37
N ALA A 272 7.59 8.11 -20.20
CA ALA A 272 6.59 7.32 -19.49
C ALA A 272 5.41 8.18 -19.02
N LEU A 273 5.68 9.39 -18.52
CA LEU A 273 4.68 10.35 -18.07
C LEU A 273 3.81 10.89 -19.21
N ALA A 274 4.29 10.89 -20.45
CA ALA A 274 3.50 11.29 -21.62
C ALA A 274 2.29 10.38 -21.88
N TYR A 275 2.32 9.14 -21.38
CA TYR A 275 1.20 8.20 -21.46
C TYR A 275 0.13 8.41 -20.38
N VAL A 276 0.34 9.31 -19.42
CA VAL A 276 -0.63 9.63 -18.37
C VAL A 276 -1.43 10.87 -18.80
N PRO A 277 -2.67 10.74 -19.29
CA PRO A 277 -3.47 11.87 -19.77
C PRO A 277 -3.92 12.79 -18.63
N ALA A 278 -4.12 12.24 -17.42
CA ALA A 278 -4.48 13.00 -16.23
C ALA A 278 -3.28 13.81 -15.72
N ASN A 279 -3.33 15.13 -15.90
CA ASN A 279 -2.25 16.03 -15.51
C ASN A 279 -1.96 15.96 -14.00
N GLU A 280 -3.00 15.78 -13.19
CA GLU A 280 -2.92 15.71 -11.74
C GLU A 280 -2.07 14.53 -11.25
N ILE A 281 -2.18 13.38 -11.92
CA ILE A 281 -1.38 12.19 -11.62
C ILE A 281 0.05 12.41 -12.11
N ARG A 282 0.19 12.85 -13.37
CA ARG A 282 1.48 13.09 -14.01
C ARG A 282 2.36 14.05 -13.21
N GLU A 283 1.80 15.18 -12.77
CA GLU A 283 2.54 16.16 -11.98
C GLU A 283 2.95 15.63 -10.60
N ARG A 284 2.13 14.78 -9.95
CA ARG A 284 2.48 14.20 -8.65
C ARG A 284 3.66 13.24 -8.77
N ILE A 285 3.63 12.36 -9.76
CA ILE A 285 4.74 11.44 -10.03
C ILE A 285 6.00 12.23 -10.40
N GLY A 286 5.91 13.15 -11.37
CA GLY A 286 7.04 13.97 -11.79
C GLY A 286 7.66 14.79 -10.64
N ARG A 287 6.83 15.43 -9.81
CA ARG A 287 7.31 16.16 -8.62
C ARG A 287 7.97 15.25 -7.58
N ALA A 288 7.41 14.07 -7.33
CA ALA A 288 7.99 13.13 -6.37
C ALA A 288 9.35 12.63 -6.84
N VAL A 289 9.48 12.25 -8.11
CA VAL A 289 10.77 11.84 -8.68
C VAL A 289 11.77 12.99 -8.69
N GLY A 290 11.34 14.21 -9.06
CA GLY A 290 12.20 15.39 -9.03
C GLY A 290 12.79 15.71 -7.64
N LYS A 291 12.06 15.42 -6.56
CA LYS A 291 12.56 15.58 -5.18
C LYS A 291 13.65 14.59 -4.80
N VAL A 292 13.75 13.44 -5.49
CA VAL A 292 14.69 12.36 -5.12
C VAL A 292 15.90 12.26 -6.04
N VAL A 293 15.81 12.79 -7.27
CA VAL A 293 16.92 12.85 -8.24
C VAL A 293 17.93 13.97 -7.91
N GLY A 294 17.57 14.97 -7.10
CA GLY A 294 18.47 16.02 -6.63
C GLY A 294 19.27 15.69 -5.35
N PRO A 295 20.35 16.45 -5.05
CA PRO A 295 21.04 16.35 -3.76
C PRO A 295 20.07 16.64 -2.60
N PRO A 296 20.24 15.96 -1.44
CA PRO A 296 19.30 16.00 -0.32
C PRO A 296 19.21 17.37 0.38
#